data_AF-A0A920DV34-F1
#
_entry.id   AF-A0A920DV34-F1
#
_cell.length_a   1.000
_cell.length_b   1.000
_cell.length_c   1.000
_cell.angle_alpha   90.00
_cell.angle_beta   90.00
_cell.angle_gamma   90.00
#
_symmetry.space_group_name_H-M   'P 1'
#
loop_
_entity.id
_entity.type
_entity.pdbx_description
1 polymer ?
#
loop_
_entity_poly.entity_id
_entity_poly.type
_entity_poly.pdbx_seq_one_letter_code
_entity_poly.pdbx_strand_id
1 'polypeptide(L)'
;MASLHKRGNFWYIKYYYQKKQFWIKTKLQHDIVSFENAMRTFTKLFGSDDLTNRTIYNHQRKIKRKQKIRSSMDLDRISILSHKFLDNQNSNIRINYQSALRHLIEYTHDKYISNLTLSDLKRLYMQLLNDGKTPNTVSSIFTVIRLFLKSLKINDYNYKFHNLKYILTHFEQFLITIPNKRPSLTDLEIQLMENFLFTEDDSDFLLAYMRFSLSTGARLSECLRGKVDKDMDFYVWKYKGNQGNYRSRTITSIQYDQWKVLQNRMNSIHSSEPLKKRREKTTNLMSKKFALACKKTLLYTNRIFLTGIAMKPIDVYGLSNTKVNKLSRRCLLFMYAKAHNKNQKTLAGWEKAIAMTKIWSFQSLRNTYLEKQESDQTTKILETLS
;
A
#
# COMPACT_ATOMS: atom_id res chain seq x y z
N MET A 1 27.72 -44.77 -27.15
CA MET A 1 26.88 -45.75 -27.88
C MET A 1 25.41 -45.58 -27.52
N ALA A 2 24.52 -45.72 -28.49
CA ALA A 2 23.07 -45.73 -28.29
C ALA A 2 22.56 -47.16 -28.08
N SER A 3 21.45 -47.33 -27.35
CA SER A 3 20.84 -48.63 -27.08
C SER A 3 19.32 -48.52 -26.96
N LEU A 4 18.61 -49.60 -27.30
CA LEU A 4 17.17 -49.70 -27.17
C LEU A 4 16.79 -50.28 -25.80
N HIS A 5 15.82 -49.68 -25.12
CA HIS A 5 15.37 -50.08 -23.78
C HIS A 5 13.84 -50.05 -23.69
N LYS A 6 13.27 -50.90 -22.83
CA LYS A 6 11.88 -50.76 -22.37
C LYS A 6 11.82 -49.72 -21.25
N ARG A 7 10.90 -48.75 -21.33
CA ARG A 7 10.70 -47.75 -20.27
C ARG A 7 9.24 -47.29 -20.23
N GLY A 8 8.52 -47.61 -19.16
CA GLY A 8 7.04 -47.53 -19.18
C GLY A 8 6.49 -48.35 -20.35
N ASN A 9 5.30 -48.02 -20.85
CA ASN A 9 4.61 -48.82 -21.88
C ASN A 9 5.21 -48.75 -23.30
N PHE A 10 6.40 -48.17 -23.49
CA PHE A 10 6.98 -47.93 -24.82
C PHE A 10 8.46 -48.35 -24.90
N TRP A 11 8.91 -48.59 -26.13
CA TRP A 11 10.32 -48.66 -26.47
C TRP A 11 10.96 -47.26 -26.48
N TYR A 12 12.18 -47.17 -25.97
CA TYR A 12 12.97 -45.94 -25.90
C TYR A 12 14.40 -46.19 -26.39
N ILE A 13 14.99 -45.18 -27.03
CA ILE A 13 16.41 -45.21 -27.41
C ILE A 13 17.19 -44.33 -26.43
N LYS A 14 18.10 -44.94 -25.67
CA LYS A 14 19.07 -44.29 -24.81
C LYS A 14 20.29 -43.91 -25.64
N TYR A 15 20.78 -42.69 -25.54
CA TYR A 15 22.05 -42.31 -26.15
C TYR A 15 22.79 -41.29 -25.29
N TYR A 16 24.08 -41.11 -25.56
CA TYR A 16 24.93 -40.14 -24.88
C TYR A 16 25.36 -39.03 -25.84
N TYR A 17 25.30 -37.79 -25.38
CA TYR A 17 25.79 -36.62 -26.11
C TYR A 17 26.44 -35.66 -25.12
N GLN A 18 27.68 -35.23 -25.38
CA GLN A 18 28.45 -34.35 -24.49
C GLN A 18 28.45 -34.84 -23.02
N LYS A 19 28.75 -36.13 -22.81
CA LYS A 19 28.76 -36.80 -21.48
C LYS A 19 27.42 -36.79 -20.73
N LYS A 20 26.31 -36.38 -21.36
CA LYS A 20 24.96 -36.41 -20.78
C LYS A 20 24.10 -37.49 -21.45
N GLN A 21 23.25 -38.12 -20.66
CA GLN A 21 22.33 -39.17 -21.12
C GLN A 21 21.01 -38.57 -21.61
N PHE A 22 20.53 -39.04 -22.76
CA PHE A 22 19.28 -38.63 -23.38
C PHE A 22 18.42 -39.82 -23.78
N TRP A 23 17.13 -39.57 -23.97
CA TRP A 23 16.12 -40.59 -24.24
C TRP A 23 15.18 -40.15 -25.37
N ILE A 24 15.05 -40.99 -26.40
CA ILE A 24 14.09 -40.80 -27.50
C ILE A 24 12.96 -41.81 -27.32
N LYS A 25 11.73 -41.33 -27.11
CA LYS A 25 10.52 -42.18 -27.12
C LYS A 25 10.20 -42.57 -28.57
N THR A 26 10.18 -43.87 -28.89
CA THR A 26 9.92 -44.34 -30.27
C THR A 26 8.42 -44.35 -30.62
N LYS A 27 7.53 -44.24 -29.62
CA LYS A 27 6.07 -44.41 -29.71
C LYS A 27 5.59 -45.83 -30.03
N LEU A 28 6.50 -46.80 -30.11
CA LEU A 28 6.14 -48.22 -30.24
C LEU A 28 5.83 -48.77 -28.84
N GLN A 29 4.62 -49.28 -28.63
CA GLN A 29 4.26 -49.92 -27.36
C GLN A 29 4.94 -51.28 -27.26
N HIS A 30 5.63 -51.57 -26.15
CA HIS A 30 6.43 -52.79 -26.07
C HIS A 30 5.61 -54.06 -25.88
N ASP A 31 4.36 -53.94 -25.44
CA ASP A 31 3.42 -55.08 -25.31
C ASP A 31 2.79 -55.48 -26.63
N ILE A 32 2.86 -54.59 -27.65
CA ILE A 32 2.28 -54.81 -28.97
C ILE A 32 3.38 -55.08 -30.01
N VAL A 33 4.51 -54.39 -29.90
CA VAL A 33 5.58 -54.41 -30.90
C VAL A 33 6.76 -55.24 -30.40
N SER A 34 7.07 -56.32 -31.12
CA SER A 34 8.20 -57.20 -30.85
C SER A 34 9.54 -56.46 -30.82
N PHE A 35 10.51 -57.03 -30.09
CA PHE A 35 11.85 -56.47 -29.99
C PHE A 35 12.51 -56.30 -31.37
N GLU A 36 12.35 -57.27 -32.27
CA GLU A 36 12.90 -57.19 -33.65
C GLU A 36 12.33 -56.00 -34.43
N ASN A 37 11.03 -55.76 -34.34
CA ASN A 37 10.39 -54.62 -35.01
C ASN A 37 10.80 -53.28 -34.38
N ALA A 38 11.02 -53.24 -33.07
CA ALA A 38 11.58 -52.08 -32.40
C ALA A 38 13.07 -51.87 -32.78
N MET A 39 13.82 -52.96 -32.98
CA MET A 39 15.21 -52.94 -33.42
C MET A 39 15.36 -52.39 -34.85
N ARG A 40 14.44 -52.72 -35.77
CA ARG A 40 14.39 -52.06 -37.09
C ARG A 40 14.28 -50.54 -36.98
N THR A 41 13.49 -50.05 -36.04
CA THR A 41 13.37 -48.60 -35.78
C THR A 41 14.64 -48.02 -35.17
N PHE A 42 15.32 -48.75 -34.30
CA PHE A 42 16.64 -48.38 -33.77
C PHE A 42 17.68 -48.28 -34.89
N THR A 43 17.78 -49.29 -35.76
CA THR A 43 18.73 -49.31 -36.88
C THR A 43 18.44 -48.20 -37.90
N LYS A 44 17.18 -47.87 -38.17
CA LYS A 44 16.83 -46.71 -39.02
C LYS A 44 17.32 -45.36 -38.47
N LEU A 45 17.54 -45.27 -37.15
CA LEU A 45 17.91 -44.03 -36.48
C LEU A 45 19.38 -43.99 -36.04
N PHE A 46 19.99 -45.15 -35.78
CA PHE A 46 21.32 -45.33 -35.18
C PHE A 46 22.16 -46.44 -35.85
N GLY A 47 21.75 -46.93 -37.03
CA GLY A 47 22.42 -48.02 -37.74
C GLY A 47 23.67 -47.61 -38.53
N SER A 48 23.95 -46.30 -38.62
CA SER A 48 25.21 -45.76 -39.15
C SER A 48 25.58 -44.47 -38.40
N ASP A 49 26.83 -44.04 -38.52
CA ASP A 49 27.32 -42.82 -37.89
C ASP A 49 26.59 -41.58 -38.40
N ASP A 50 26.30 -41.49 -39.70
CA ASP A 50 25.54 -40.39 -40.30
C ASP A 50 24.10 -40.32 -39.77
N LEU A 51 23.41 -41.46 -39.70
CA LEU A 51 22.06 -41.53 -39.16
C LEU A 51 22.04 -41.15 -37.67
N THR A 52 23.04 -41.63 -36.92
CA THR A 52 23.22 -41.31 -35.50
C THR A 52 23.41 -39.80 -35.30
N ASN A 53 24.35 -39.19 -36.03
CA ASN A 53 24.65 -37.77 -35.93
C ASN A 53 23.43 -36.91 -36.29
N ARG A 54 22.73 -37.24 -37.38
CA ARG A 54 21.51 -36.54 -37.82
C ARG A 54 20.37 -36.68 -36.80
N THR A 55 20.17 -37.87 -36.24
CA THR A 55 19.13 -38.14 -35.23
C THR A 55 19.42 -37.37 -33.93
N ILE A 56 20.67 -37.41 -33.45
CA ILE A 56 21.11 -36.67 -32.27
C ILE A 56 20.92 -35.18 -32.47
N TYR A 57 21.38 -34.61 -33.59
CA TYR A 57 21.22 -33.19 -33.91
C TYR A 57 19.75 -32.75 -33.87
N ASN A 58 18.88 -33.49 -34.56
CA ASN A 58 17.45 -33.18 -34.61
C ASN A 58 16.77 -33.28 -33.23
N HIS A 59 17.13 -34.29 -32.44
CA HIS A 59 16.60 -34.45 -31.09
C HIS A 59 17.05 -33.32 -30.17
N GLN A 60 18.34 -32.96 -30.21
CA GLN A 60 18.90 -31.86 -29.43
C GLN A 60 18.29 -30.50 -29.83
N ARG A 61 18.07 -30.27 -31.13
CA ARG A 61 17.36 -29.08 -31.62
C ARG A 61 15.93 -28.99 -31.07
N LYS A 62 15.20 -30.11 -31.00
CA LYS A 62 13.86 -30.18 -30.39
C LYS A 62 13.89 -29.92 -28.89
N ILE A 63 14.86 -30.47 -28.16
CA ILE A 63 15.06 -30.21 -26.71
C ILE A 63 15.36 -28.73 -26.49
N LYS A 64 16.33 -28.15 -27.21
CA LYS A 64 16.69 -26.72 -27.10
C LYS A 64 15.49 -25.80 -27.38
N ARG A 65 14.68 -26.12 -28.40
CA ARG A 65 13.43 -25.38 -28.67
C ARG A 65 12.43 -25.47 -27.51
N LYS A 66 12.20 -26.67 -26.95
CA LYS A 66 11.32 -26.85 -25.79
C LYS A 66 11.83 -26.13 -24.54
N GLN A 67 13.14 -26.14 -24.30
CA GLN A 67 13.77 -25.40 -23.20
C GLN A 67 13.64 -23.89 -23.40
N LYS A 68 13.88 -23.37 -24.61
CA LYS A 68 13.71 -21.95 -24.94
C LYS A 68 12.28 -21.46 -24.71
N ILE A 69 11.29 -22.29 -25.05
CA ILE A 69 9.86 -22.00 -24.79
C ILE A 69 9.57 -21.99 -23.28
N ARG A 70 10.08 -22.97 -22.52
CA ARG A 70 9.93 -23.00 -21.05
C ARG A 70 10.58 -21.79 -20.39
N SER A 71 11.81 -21.43 -20.77
CA SER A 71 12.49 -20.25 -20.24
C SER A 71 11.79 -18.95 -20.62
N SER A 72 11.15 -18.87 -21.81
CA SER A 72 10.37 -17.69 -22.16
C SER A 72 9.03 -17.59 -21.43
N MET A 73 8.40 -18.73 -21.09
CA MET A 73 7.17 -18.75 -20.31
C MET A 73 7.44 -18.32 -18.86
N ASP A 74 8.51 -18.82 -18.25
CA ASP A 74 8.85 -18.44 -16.86
C ASP A 74 9.10 -16.94 -16.70
N LEU A 75 9.54 -16.23 -17.75
CA LEU A 75 9.72 -14.76 -17.75
C LEU A 75 8.41 -13.95 -17.71
N ASP A 76 7.25 -14.56 -17.97
CA ASP A 76 5.95 -13.87 -17.99
C ASP A 76 5.17 -13.99 -16.68
N ARG A 77 5.79 -14.58 -15.65
CA ARG A 77 5.22 -14.63 -14.32
C ARG A 77 5.01 -13.22 -13.78
N ILE A 78 3.91 -13.04 -13.06
CA ILE A 78 3.56 -11.74 -12.47
C ILE A 78 4.71 -11.22 -11.60
N SER A 79 5.36 -12.07 -10.81
CA SER A 79 6.51 -11.71 -9.97
C SER A 79 7.68 -11.10 -10.75
N ILE A 80 8.13 -11.77 -11.81
CA ILE A 80 9.25 -11.32 -12.64
C ILE A 80 8.93 -10.01 -13.35
N LEU A 81 7.73 -9.90 -13.92
CA LEU A 81 7.28 -8.68 -14.58
C LEU A 81 7.09 -7.54 -13.57
N SER A 82 6.61 -7.84 -12.36
CA SER A 82 6.48 -6.86 -11.27
C SER A 82 7.85 -6.31 -10.86
N HIS A 83 8.86 -7.15 -10.73
CA HIS A 83 10.23 -6.71 -10.43
C HIS A 83 10.75 -5.72 -11.48
N LYS A 84 10.62 -6.04 -12.77
CA LYS A 84 11.00 -5.15 -13.86
C LYS A 84 10.25 -3.82 -13.83
N PHE A 85 8.94 -3.86 -13.54
CA PHE A 85 8.14 -2.65 -13.39
C PHE A 85 8.62 -1.76 -12.23
N LEU A 86 8.98 -2.37 -11.10
CA LEU A 86 9.42 -1.68 -9.89
C LEU A 86 10.82 -1.07 -10.02
N ASP A 87 11.72 -1.67 -10.82
CA ASP A 87 13.05 -1.12 -11.07
C ASP A 87 13.01 0.22 -11.81
N ASN A 88 11.94 0.48 -12.56
CA ASN A 88 11.71 1.73 -13.26
C ASN A 88 11.01 2.81 -12.40
N GLN A 89 10.79 2.56 -11.10
CA GLN A 89 10.10 3.49 -10.20
C GLN A 89 11.05 4.22 -9.25
N ASN A 90 10.70 5.45 -8.88
CA ASN A 90 11.39 6.19 -7.82
C ASN A 90 11.37 5.39 -6.49
N SER A 91 12.49 5.39 -5.77
CA SER A 91 12.68 4.64 -4.51
C SER A 91 11.59 4.89 -3.46
N ASN A 92 11.06 6.12 -3.35
CA ASN A 92 10.01 6.46 -2.39
C ASN A 92 8.64 5.84 -2.75
N ILE A 93 8.35 5.66 -4.04
CA ILE A 93 7.07 5.10 -4.53
C ILE A 93 7.17 3.57 -4.62
N ARG A 94 8.36 3.05 -4.93
CA ARG A 94 8.66 1.63 -5.10
C ARG A 94 8.16 0.77 -3.94
N ILE A 95 8.37 1.21 -2.70
CA ILE A 95 7.94 0.45 -1.50
C ILE A 95 6.42 0.27 -1.48
N ASN A 96 5.66 1.33 -1.75
CA ASN A 96 4.20 1.27 -1.79
C ASN A 96 3.72 0.38 -2.94
N TYR A 97 4.34 0.49 -4.12
CA TYR A 97 3.97 -0.32 -5.27
C TYR A 97 4.29 -1.80 -5.07
N GLN A 98 5.44 -2.10 -4.47
CA GLN A 98 5.84 -3.47 -4.14
C GLN A 98 4.83 -4.13 -3.20
N SER A 99 4.39 -3.42 -2.16
CA SER A 99 3.37 -3.92 -1.23
C SER A 99 2.04 -4.22 -1.94
N ALA A 100 1.60 -3.34 -2.85
CA ALA A 100 0.38 -3.55 -3.63
C ALA A 100 0.48 -4.75 -4.59
N LEU A 101 1.59 -4.88 -5.32
CA LEU A 101 1.80 -5.99 -6.26
C LEU A 101 2.00 -7.34 -5.56
N ARG A 102 2.53 -7.34 -4.34
CA ARG A 102 2.63 -8.54 -3.51
C ARG A 102 1.26 -9.19 -3.30
N HIS A 103 0.22 -8.42 -3.04
CA HIS A 103 -1.15 -8.96 -2.91
C HIS A 103 -1.63 -9.67 -4.19
N LEU A 104 -1.30 -9.12 -5.37
CA LEU A 104 -1.64 -9.76 -6.64
C LEU A 104 -0.88 -11.08 -6.82
N ILE A 105 0.43 -11.08 -6.55
CA ILE A 105 1.30 -12.26 -6.70
C ILE A 105 0.85 -13.38 -5.76
N GLU A 106 0.68 -13.07 -4.47
CA GLU A 106 0.27 -14.05 -3.45
C GLU A 106 -1.11 -14.64 -3.76
N TYR A 107 -2.08 -13.79 -4.13
CA TYR A 107 -3.44 -14.24 -4.44
C TYR A 107 -3.52 -15.12 -5.68
N THR A 108 -2.80 -14.74 -6.74
CA THR A 108 -2.83 -15.48 -8.00
C THR A 108 -1.88 -16.67 -8.02
N HIS A 109 -1.16 -16.94 -6.93
CA HIS A 109 -0.09 -17.94 -6.83
C HIS A 109 0.97 -17.77 -7.93
N ASP A 110 1.37 -16.52 -8.17
CA ASP A 110 2.36 -16.14 -9.18
C ASP A 110 2.07 -16.70 -10.58
N LYS A 111 0.80 -16.57 -11.00
CA LYS A 111 0.34 -17.01 -12.31
C LYS A 111 1.09 -16.30 -13.44
N TYR A 112 1.09 -16.92 -14.62
CA TYR A 112 1.47 -16.23 -15.85
C TYR A 112 0.48 -15.10 -16.16
N ILE A 113 1.00 -13.92 -16.54
CA ILE A 113 0.16 -12.74 -16.79
C ILE A 113 -0.88 -12.96 -17.89
N SER A 114 -0.57 -13.78 -18.90
CA SER A 114 -1.49 -14.15 -19.98
C SER A 114 -2.72 -14.90 -19.49
N ASN A 115 -2.62 -15.55 -18.33
CA ASN A 115 -3.69 -16.34 -17.73
C ASN A 115 -4.44 -15.58 -16.63
N LEU A 116 -4.07 -14.32 -16.36
CA LEU A 116 -4.79 -13.46 -15.41
C LEU A 116 -6.17 -13.14 -15.99
N THR A 117 -7.21 -13.29 -15.18
CA THR A 117 -8.59 -13.01 -15.60
C THR A 117 -9.18 -11.84 -14.81
N LEU A 118 -10.26 -11.24 -15.33
CA LEU A 118 -11.03 -10.24 -14.59
C LEU A 118 -11.67 -10.82 -13.32
N SER A 119 -12.04 -12.11 -13.35
CA SER A 119 -12.57 -12.82 -12.18
C SER A 119 -11.53 -12.94 -11.06
N ASP A 120 -10.27 -13.20 -11.39
CA ASP A 120 -9.19 -13.25 -10.40
C ASP A 120 -9.07 -11.90 -9.67
N LEU A 121 -9.15 -10.79 -10.41
CA LEU A 121 -9.15 -9.45 -9.85
C LEU A 121 -10.38 -9.15 -9.00
N LYS A 122 -11.58 -9.57 -9.42
CA LYS A 122 -12.81 -9.45 -8.61
C LYS A 122 -12.70 -10.18 -7.29
N ARG A 123 -12.15 -11.40 -7.31
CA ARG A 123 -11.99 -12.18 -6.08
C ARG A 123 -10.90 -11.61 -5.17
N LEU A 124 -9.77 -11.13 -5.73
CA LEU A 124 -8.76 -10.39 -4.97
C LEU A 124 -9.38 -9.15 -4.29
N TYR A 125 -10.19 -8.39 -5.03
CA TYR A 125 -10.88 -7.22 -4.50
C TYR A 125 -11.74 -7.57 -3.28
N MET A 126 -12.57 -8.61 -3.39
CA MET A 126 -13.42 -9.07 -2.29
C MET A 126 -12.61 -9.63 -1.12
N GLN A 127 -11.54 -10.38 -1.38
CA GLN A 127 -10.66 -10.88 -0.32
C GLN A 127 -10.04 -9.73 0.46
N LEU A 128 -9.51 -8.70 -0.21
CA LEU A 128 -8.89 -7.56 0.48
C LEU A 128 -9.89 -6.81 1.37
N LEU A 129 -11.16 -6.70 0.97
CA LEU A 129 -12.23 -6.14 1.81
C LEU A 129 -12.57 -7.04 3.00
N ASN A 130 -12.63 -8.37 2.78
CA ASN A 130 -12.87 -9.35 3.84
C ASN A 130 -11.74 -9.39 4.87
N ASP A 131 -10.50 -9.18 4.43
CA ASP A 131 -9.31 -8.98 5.27
C ASP A 131 -9.34 -7.64 6.03
N GLY A 132 -10.40 -6.86 5.88
CA GLY A 132 -10.62 -5.62 6.61
C GLY A 132 -9.91 -4.40 6.05
N LYS A 133 -9.46 -4.41 4.78
CA LYS A 133 -8.96 -3.18 4.14
C LYS A 133 -10.14 -2.28 3.79
N THR A 134 -9.95 -0.96 3.92
CA THR A 134 -10.98 0.00 3.50
C THR A 134 -11.10 0.02 1.97
N PRO A 135 -12.28 0.34 1.41
CA PRO A 135 -12.45 0.45 -0.05
C PRO A 135 -11.45 1.40 -0.72
N ASN A 136 -11.08 2.50 -0.07
CA ASN A 136 -10.05 3.42 -0.57
C ASN A 136 -8.65 2.79 -0.59
N THR A 137 -8.31 2.00 0.43
CA THR A 137 -7.05 1.24 0.46
C THR A 137 -7.02 0.21 -0.68
N VAL A 138 -8.12 -0.53 -0.87
CA VAL A 138 -8.24 -1.49 -1.97
C VAL A 138 -8.13 -0.78 -3.32
N SER A 139 -8.84 0.33 -3.52
CA SER A 139 -8.75 1.16 -4.72
C SER A 139 -7.32 1.67 -4.98
N SER A 140 -6.58 2.03 -3.93
CA SER A 140 -5.16 2.43 -4.06
C SER A 140 -4.27 1.27 -4.52
N ILE A 141 -4.47 0.06 -3.97
CA ILE A 141 -3.77 -1.16 -4.42
C ILE A 141 -4.10 -1.44 -5.90
N PHE A 142 -5.38 -1.37 -6.26
CA PHE A 142 -5.84 -1.59 -7.62
C PHE A 142 -5.35 -0.52 -8.59
N THR A 143 -5.15 0.73 -8.15
CA THR A 143 -4.51 1.78 -8.95
C THR A 143 -3.09 1.37 -9.35
N VAL A 144 -2.30 0.82 -8.41
CA VAL A 144 -0.96 0.30 -8.71
C VAL A 144 -1.04 -0.89 -9.67
N ILE A 145 -1.94 -1.84 -9.42
CA ILE A 145 -2.14 -3.00 -10.31
C ILE A 145 -2.50 -2.50 -11.71
N ARG A 146 -3.37 -1.51 -11.85
CA ARG A 146 -3.73 -0.91 -13.15
C ARG A 146 -2.51 -0.34 -13.85
N LEU A 147 -1.67 0.42 -13.14
CA LEU A 147 -0.44 1.00 -13.68
C LEU A 147 0.52 -0.08 -14.16
N PHE A 148 0.71 -1.12 -13.37
CA PHE A 148 1.51 -2.29 -13.74
C PHE A 148 0.96 -2.95 -15.01
N LEU A 149 -0.33 -3.30 -15.07
CA LEU A 149 -0.94 -3.93 -16.25
C LEU A 149 -0.89 -3.03 -17.49
N LYS A 150 -1.08 -1.72 -17.33
CA LYS A 150 -0.92 -0.74 -18.42
C LYS A 150 0.52 -0.74 -18.94
N SER A 151 1.52 -0.76 -18.06
CA SER A 151 2.93 -0.78 -18.46
C SER A 151 3.27 -2.03 -19.27
N LEU A 152 2.68 -3.18 -18.92
CA LEU A 152 2.87 -4.42 -19.67
C LEU A 152 2.24 -4.33 -21.06
N LYS A 153 1.02 -3.79 -21.16
CA LYS A 153 0.33 -3.63 -22.44
C LYS A 153 1.06 -2.68 -23.39
N ILE A 154 1.66 -1.61 -22.89
CA ILE A 154 2.45 -0.67 -23.70
C ILE A 154 3.69 -1.36 -24.30
N ASN A 155 4.29 -2.27 -23.54
CA ASN A 155 5.51 -2.98 -23.94
C ASN A 155 5.22 -4.34 -24.62
N ASP A 156 3.97 -4.63 -24.96
CA ASP A 156 3.53 -5.89 -25.57
C ASP A 156 3.53 -5.83 -27.10
N TYR A 157 4.73 -5.80 -27.68
CA TYR A 157 4.93 -5.67 -29.14
C TYR A 157 4.36 -6.84 -29.97
N ASN A 158 4.09 -7.99 -29.35
CA ASN A 158 3.63 -9.21 -30.03
C ASN A 158 2.19 -9.58 -29.68
N TYR A 159 1.42 -8.68 -29.07
CA TYR A 159 0.06 -8.93 -28.58
C TYR A 159 -0.07 -10.16 -27.66
N LYS A 160 1.00 -10.53 -26.96
CA LYS A 160 1.07 -11.70 -26.10
C LYS A 160 0.05 -11.69 -24.97
N PHE A 161 -0.39 -10.50 -24.54
CA PHE A 161 -1.25 -10.28 -23.38
C PHE A 161 -2.63 -9.78 -23.79
N HIS A 162 -3.28 -10.48 -24.74
CA HIS A 162 -4.63 -10.16 -25.23
C HIS A 162 -5.67 -10.00 -24.10
N ASN A 163 -5.54 -10.77 -23.02
CA ASN A 163 -6.40 -10.71 -21.84
C ASN A 163 -6.40 -9.33 -21.17
N LEU A 164 -5.27 -8.60 -21.22
CA LEU A 164 -5.13 -7.30 -20.56
C LEU A 164 -6.01 -6.22 -21.18
N LYS A 165 -6.34 -6.30 -22.48
CA LYS A 165 -7.25 -5.34 -23.12
C LYS A 165 -8.61 -5.37 -22.42
N TYR A 166 -9.20 -6.55 -22.30
CA TYR A 166 -10.48 -6.74 -21.64
C TYR A 166 -10.43 -6.33 -20.16
N ILE A 167 -9.39 -6.75 -19.43
CA ILE A 167 -9.20 -6.41 -18.01
C ILE A 167 -9.12 -4.89 -17.81
N LEU A 168 -8.30 -4.19 -18.61
CA LEU A 168 -8.07 -2.75 -18.45
C LEU A 168 -9.31 -1.92 -18.80
N THR A 169 -10.13 -2.36 -19.77
CA THR A 169 -11.40 -1.70 -20.11
C THR A 169 -12.41 -1.78 -18.95
N HIS A 170 -12.40 -2.86 -18.17
CA HIS A 170 -13.33 -3.05 -17.04
C HIS A 170 -12.70 -2.71 -15.69
N PHE A 171 -11.53 -2.06 -15.67
CA PHE A 171 -10.77 -1.89 -14.43
C PHE A 171 -11.40 -0.87 -13.47
N GLU A 172 -12.19 0.06 -13.98
CA GLU A 172 -12.79 1.15 -13.20
C GLU A 172 -13.72 0.64 -12.09
N GLN A 173 -14.32 -0.54 -12.25
CA GLN A 173 -15.15 -1.17 -11.21
C GLN A 173 -14.39 -1.42 -9.88
N PHE A 174 -13.05 -1.43 -9.89
CA PHE A 174 -12.23 -1.60 -8.70
C PHE A 174 -11.79 -0.27 -8.06
N LEU A 175 -12.04 0.86 -8.73
CA LEU A 175 -11.55 2.17 -8.35
C LEU A 175 -12.66 2.98 -7.66
N ILE A 176 -13.04 2.52 -6.46
CA ILE A 176 -14.00 3.25 -5.64
C ILE A 176 -13.30 4.39 -4.91
N THR A 177 -13.92 5.58 -4.92
CA THR A 177 -13.50 6.71 -4.10
C THR A 177 -14.61 7.03 -3.11
N ILE A 178 -14.40 6.64 -1.84
CA ILE A 178 -15.27 7.06 -0.74
C ILE A 178 -14.67 8.34 -0.16
N PRO A 179 -15.43 9.44 -0.06
CA PRO A 179 -14.98 10.66 0.59
C PRO A 179 -14.45 10.37 2.00
N ASN A 180 -13.14 10.44 2.16
CA ASN A 180 -12.48 10.22 3.45
C ASN A 180 -12.06 11.56 4.05
N LYS A 181 -13.04 12.48 4.20
CA LYS A 181 -12.82 13.72 4.93
C LYS A 181 -12.71 13.35 6.42
N ARG A 182 -11.55 13.64 7.01
CA ARG A 182 -11.41 13.60 8.47
C ARG A 182 -12.24 14.72 9.06
N PRO A 183 -12.93 14.49 10.19
CA PRO A 183 -13.71 15.53 10.83
C PRO A 183 -12.81 16.71 11.22
N SER A 184 -13.33 17.91 11.06
CA SER A 184 -12.79 19.10 11.70
C SER A 184 -13.11 19.08 13.20
N LEU A 185 -12.50 19.99 13.93
CA LEU A 185 -12.68 20.14 15.37
C LEU A 185 -13.57 21.35 15.65
N THR A 186 -14.56 21.17 16.52
CA THR A 186 -15.33 22.26 17.14
C THR A 186 -14.50 22.94 18.25
N ASP A 187 -14.90 24.12 18.69
CA ASP A 187 -14.18 24.85 19.74
C ASP A 187 -14.13 24.07 21.07
N LEU A 188 -15.21 23.36 21.42
CA LEU A 188 -15.22 22.46 22.57
C LEU A 188 -14.19 21.33 22.43
N GLU A 189 -14.09 20.72 21.24
CA GLU A 189 -13.13 19.65 20.99
C GLU A 189 -11.69 20.14 21.01
N ILE A 190 -11.45 21.38 20.56
CA ILE A 190 -10.15 22.06 20.66
C ILE A 190 -9.80 22.24 22.14
N GLN A 191 -10.68 22.85 22.94
CA GLN A 191 -10.45 23.07 24.38
C GLN A 191 -10.17 21.75 25.12
N LEU A 192 -10.97 20.71 24.87
CA LEU A 192 -10.76 19.40 25.48
C LEU A 192 -9.43 18.76 25.07
N MET A 193 -9.05 18.89 23.80
CA MET A 193 -7.78 18.36 23.32
C MET A 193 -6.59 19.12 23.92
N GLU A 194 -6.67 20.43 24.05
CA GLU A 194 -5.67 21.22 24.78
C GLU A 194 -5.55 20.75 26.24
N ASN A 195 -6.69 20.58 26.94
CA ASN A 195 -6.69 20.08 28.32
C ASN A 195 -6.02 18.71 28.47
N PHE A 196 -6.29 17.77 27.55
CA PHE A 196 -5.63 16.47 27.60
C PHE A 196 -4.14 16.54 27.27
N LEU A 197 -3.73 17.40 26.33
CA LEU A 197 -2.32 17.59 26.01
C LEU A 197 -1.55 18.31 27.13
N PHE A 198 -2.22 19.19 27.88
CA PHE A 198 -1.64 19.88 29.02
C PHE A 198 -1.19 18.91 30.14
N THR A 199 -1.86 17.77 30.26
CA THR A 199 -1.53 16.73 31.26
C THR A 199 -0.38 15.80 30.85
N GLU A 200 0.14 15.93 29.62
CA GLU A 200 1.22 15.07 29.11
C GLU A 200 2.59 15.71 29.35
N ASP A 201 3.66 14.89 29.44
CA ASP A 201 5.02 15.44 29.42
C ASP A 201 5.26 16.19 28.10
N ASP A 202 6.09 17.24 28.11
CA ASP A 202 6.30 18.13 26.95
C ASP A 202 5.01 18.83 26.44
N SER A 203 4.08 19.16 27.34
CA SER A 203 2.82 19.85 27.02
C SER A 203 3.03 21.10 26.15
N ASP A 204 4.02 21.94 26.48
CA ASP A 204 4.35 23.16 25.72
C ASP A 204 4.65 22.87 24.24
N PHE A 205 5.39 21.79 23.96
CA PHE A 205 5.72 21.39 22.60
C PHE A 205 4.48 20.89 21.83
N LEU A 206 3.61 20.13 22.49
CA LEU A 206 2.38 19.60 21.89
C LEU A 206 1.38 20.73 21.59
N LEU A 207 1.17 21.63 22.56
CA LEU A 207 0.26 22.76 22.46
C LEU A 207 0.76 23.78 21.43
N ALA A 208 2.07 24.07 21.39
CA ALA A 208 2.65 24.96 20.40
C ALA A 208 2.36 24.49 18.97
N TYR A 209 2.51 23.20 18.68
CA TYR A 209 2.20 22.66 17.36
C TYR A 209 0.71 22.66 17.06
N MET A 210 -0.13 22.27 18.03
CA MET A 210 -1.58 22.26 17.84
C MET A 210 -2.08 23.65 17.46
N ARG A 211 -1.67 24.68 18.22
CA ARG A 211 -2.03 26.08 17.97
C ARG A 211 -1.46 26.59 16.65
N PHE A 212 -0.19 26.32 16.37
CA PHE A 212 0.44 26.72 15.11
C PHE A 212 -0.25 26.07 13.90
N SER A 213 -0.62 24.79 14.00
CA SER A 213 -1.33 24.08 12.93
C SER A 213 -2.74 24.61 12.73
N LEU A 214 -3.47 24.93 13.81
CA LEU A 214 -4.80 25.54 13.74
C LEU A 214 -4.78 26.95 13.13
N SER A 215 -3.68 27.70 13.29
CA SER A 215 -3.56 29.05 12.77
C SER A 215 -2.94 29.14 11.37
N THR A 216 -2.24 28.10 10.92
CA THR A 216 -1.50 28.13 9.64
C THR A 216 -1.85 27.00 8.67
N GLY A 217 -2.56 25.95 9.12
CA GLY A 217 -2.80 24.73 8.34
C GLY A 217 -1.54 23.86 8.14
N ALA A 218 -0.46 24.14 8.88
CA ALA A 218 0.83 23.48 8.72
C ALA A 218 0.80 22.01 9.12
N ARG A 219 1.44 21.16 8.31
CA ARG A 219 1.74 19.77 8.68
C ARG A 219 2.93 19.73 9.62
N LEU A 220 2.96 18.75 10.52
CA LEU A 220 4.09 18.56 11.44
C LEU A 220 5.44 18.48 10.71
N SER A 221 5.51 17.73 9.60
CA SER A 221 6.73 17.63 8.81
C SER A 221 7.15 18.96 8.17
N GLU A 222 6.20 19.83 7.86
CA GLU A 222 6.45 21.17 7.33
C GLU A 222 7.02 22.05 8.46
N CYS A 223 6.41 22.02 9.65
CA CYS A 223 6.89 22.75 10.84
C CYS A 223 8.33 22.37 11.22
N LEU A 224 8.64 21.07 11.27
CA LEU A 224 9.95 20.55 11.67
C LEU A 224 11.06 20.74 10.62
N ARG A 225 10.71 21.09 9.38
CA ARG A 225 11.67 21.30 8.28
C ARG A 225 11.76 22.74 7.84
N GLY A 226 10.74 23.54 8.12
CA GLY A 226 10.69 24.94 7.75
C GLY A 226 11.69 25.79 8.54
N LYS A 227 11.96 26.97 8.02
CA LYS A 227 12.77 28.02 8.62
C LYS A 227 11.95 29.29 8.69
N VAL A 228 12.21 30.14 9.68
CA VAL A 228 11.62 31.48 9.73
C VAL A 228 12.75 32.49 9.58
N ASP A 229 12.60 33.36 8.58
CA ASP A 229 13.44 34.54 8.42
C ASP A 229 12.67 35.72 9.00
N LYS A 230 13.35 36.54 9.82
CA LYS A 230 12.80 37.81 10.29
C LYS A 230 13.19 38.89 9.29
N ASP A 231 12.20 39.62 8.79
CA ASP A 231 12.38 40.73 7.86
C ASP A 231 11.65 41.95 8.40
N MET A 232 12.41 42.92 8.92
CA MET A 232 11.92 44.07 9.68
C MET A 232 10.92 43.65 10.79
N ASP A 233 9.65 44.02 10.64
CA ASP A 233 8.56 43.74 11.59
C ASP A 233 7.77 42.46 11.29
N PHE A 234 8.14 41.72 10.24
CA PHE A 234 7.43 40.54 9.78
C PHE A 234 8.28 39.27 9.92
N TYR A 235 7.61 38.15 10.16
CA TYR A 235 8.23 36.83 10.19
C TYR A 235 7.78 36.05 8.95
N VAL A 236 8.73 35.55 8.15
CA VAL A 236 8.43 34.78 6.94
C VAL A 236 8.83 33.33 7.14
N TRP A 237 7.83 32.45 7.24
CA TRP A 237 8.03 31.02 7.37
C TRP A 237 8.16 30.36 5.99
N LYS A 238 9.35 29.82 5.70
CA LYS A 238 9.70 29.11 4.47
C LYS A 238 9.76 27.60 4.73
N TYR A 239 9.02 26.80 3.96
CA TYR A 239 8.92 25.35 4.17
C TYR A 239 8.77 24.58 2.85
N LYS A 240 9.07 23.27 2.89
CA LYS A 240 8.93 22.36 1.75
C LYS A 240 7.65 21.55 1.88
N GLY A 241 6.72 21.72 0.95
CA GLY A 241 5.44 20.98 0.95
C GLY A 241 5.60 19.50 0.55
N ASN A 242 4.50 18.73 0.64
CA ASN A 242 4.49 17.29 0.33
C ASN A 242 4.94 16.93 -1.09
N GLN A 243 4.72 17.81 -2.08
CA GLN A 243 5.16 17.60 -3.47
C GLN A 243 6.63 18.00 -3.70
N GLY A 244 7.33 18.46 -2.66
CA GLY A 244 8.71 18.90 -2.76
C GLY A 244 8.91 20.36 -3.15
N ASN A 245 7.83 21.10 -3.46
CA ASN A 245 7.92 22.52 -3.80
C ASN A 245 8.11 23.37 -2.53
N TYR A 246 8.97 24.39 -2.64
CA TYR A 246 9.14 25.38 -1.58
C TYR A 246 7.94 26.34 -1.55
N ARG A 247 7.53 26.71 -0.34
CA ARG A 247 6.45 27.64 -0.04
C ARG A 247 6.91 28.61 1.02
N SER A 248 6.37 29.82 1.01
CA SER A 248 6.58 30.82 2.04
C SER A 248 5.24 31.35 2.52
N ARG A 249 5.19 31.82 3.77
CA ARG A 249 4.02 32.45 4.37
C ARG A 249 4.46 33.44 5.45
N THR A 250 3.88 34.63 5.45
CA THR A 250 4.02 35.58 6.56
C THR A 250 3.26 35.07 7.79
N ILE A 251 3.91 35.05 8.94
CA ILE A 251 3.37 34.60 10.22
C ILE A 251 3.47 35.72 11.26
N THR A 252 2.61 35.69 12.27
CA THR A 252 2.64 36.67 13.36
C THR A 252 3.75 36.35 14.37
N SER A 253 4.05 37.28 15.28
CA SER A 253 4.98 37.06 16.40
C SER A 253 4.56 35.86 17.26
N ILE A 254 3.27 35.74 17.60
CA ILE A 254 2.72 34.62 18.36
C ILE A 254 2.98 33.28 17.64
N GLN A 255 2.76 33.24 16.33
CA GLN A 255 3.02 32.05 15.52
C GLN A 255 4.51 31.73 15.44
N TYR A 256 5.36 32.75 15.36
CA TYR A 256 6.81 32.58 15.42
C TYR A 256 7.25 31.97 16.76
N ASP A 257 6.73 32.46 17.89
CA ASP A 257 7.05 31.93 19.22
C ASP A 257 6.62 30.46 19.35
N GLN A 258 5.41 30.13 18.87
CA GLN A 258 4.96 28.73 18.78
C GLN A 258 5.91 27.88 17.95
N TRP A 259 6.31 28.33 16.76
CA TRP A 259 7.26 27.61 15.91
C TRP A 259 8.64 27.46 16.57
N LYS A 260 9.11 28.50 17.27
CA LYS A 260 10.39 28.52 17.98
C LYS A 260 10.43 27.47 19.10
N VAL A 261 9.35 27.31 19.86
CA VAL A 261 9.20 26.22 20.84
C VAL A 261 9.41 24.85 20.17
N LEU A 262 8.85 24.65 18.97
CA LEU A 262 9.03 23.39 18.22
C LEU A 262 10.48 23.15 17.81
N GLN A 263 11.17 24.18 17.31
CA GLN A 263 12.57 24.05 16.91
C GLN A 263 13.50 23.82 18.10
N ASN A 264 13.29 24.55 19.20
CA ASN A 264 14.10 24.43 20.41
C ASN A 264 14.02 23.02 20.98
N ARG A 265 12.83 22.41 21.02
CA ARG A 265 12.67 21.02 21.46
C ARG A 265 13.38 20.03 20.52
N MET A 266 13.30 20.22 19.21
CA MET A 266 14.01 19.39 18.23
C MET A 266 15.55 19.49 18.34
N ASN A 267 16.05 20.66 18.75
CA ASN A 267 17.49 20.89 18.95
C ASN A 267 17.99 20.35 20.29
N SER A 268 17.15 20.33 21.33
CA SER A 268 17.51 19.84 22.67
C SER A 268 17.41 18.32 22.82
N ILE A 269 16.43 17.66 22.20
CA ILE A 269 16.32 16.20 22.24
C ILE A 269 17.35 15.58 21.28
N HIS A 270 18.26 14.77 21.81
CA HIS A 270 19.19 13.92 21.03
C HIS A 270 20.15 14.71 20.11
N SER A 271 20.75 15.79 20.61
CA SER A 271 21.68 16.65 19.85
C SER A 271 22.80 15.90 19.12
N SER A 272 23.22 14.74 19.62
CA SER A 272 24.23 13.86 19.03
C SER A 272 23.73 13.02 17.83
N GLU A 273 22.42 12.96 17.56
CA GLU A 273 21.86 12.17 16.45
C GLU A 273 21.72 12.97 15.15
N PRO A 274 21.83 12.30 13.99
CA PRO A 274 21.55 12.93 12.69
C PRO A 274 20.15 13.57 12.66
N LEU A 275 20.06 14.78 12.09
CA LEU A 275 18.83 15.58 12.07
C LEU A 275 17.61 14.83 11.50
N LYS A 276 17.82 13.95 10.51
CA LYS A 276 16.77 13.11 9.93
C LYS A 276 16.15 12.16 10.99
N LYS A 277 17.00 11.51 11.79
CA LYS A 277 16.60 10.56 12.83
C LYS A 277 15.91 11.28 13.99
N ARG A 278 16.41 12.46 14.37
CA ARG A 278 15.75 13.33 15.36
C ARG A 278 14.33 13.68 14.96
N ARG A 279 14.13 14.19 13.73
CA ARG A 279 12.81 14.53 13.20
C ARG A 279 11.84 13.35 13.21
N GLU A 280 12.31 12.17 12.86
CA GLU A 280 11.51 10.95 12.86
C GLU A 280 11.07 10.57 14.28
N LYS A 281 11.99 10.56 15.26
CA LYS A 281 11.67 10.31 16.67
C LYS A 281 10.67 11.31 17.24
N THR A 282 10.91 12.61 17.03
CA THR A 282 9.99 13.68 17.45
C THR A 282 8.60 13.48 16.84
N THR A 283 8.54 13.21 15.53
CA THR A 283 7.27 12.95 14.83
C THR A 283 6.52 11.76 15.42
N ASN A 284 7.22 10.67 15.70
CA ASN A 284 6.63 9.46 16.26
C ASN A 284 6.11 9.67 17.69
N LEU A 285 6.88 10.34 18.55
CA LEU A 285 6.47 10.67 19.91
C LEU A 285 5.22 11.55 19.90
N MET A 286 5.25 12.62 19.10
CA MET A 286 4.16 13.56 18.98
C MET A 286 2.88 12.91 18.46
N SER A 287 3.02 12.06 17.45
CA SER A 287 1.89 11.31 16.88
C SER A 287 1.23 10.41 17.93
N LYS A 288 2.01 9.77 18.81
CA LYS A 288 1.47 8.92 19.88
C LYS A 288 0.68 9.73 20.91
N LYS A 289 1.26 10.81 21.44
CA LYS A 289 0.61 11.67 22.45
C LYS A 289 -0.64 12.36 21.89
N PHE A 290 -0.54 12.92 20.68
CA PHE A 290 -1.68 13.55 20.02
C PHE A 290 -2.81 12.56 19.70
N ALA A 291 -2.47 11.35 19.24
CA ALA A 291 -3.48 10.31 19.01
C ALA A 291 -4.17 9.88 20.31
N LEU A 292 -3.46 9.89 21.45
CA LEU A 292 -4.06 9.62 22.75
C LEU A 292 -5.02 10.74 23.17
N ALA A 293 -4.61 12.00 23.04
CA ALA A 293 -5.48 13.15 23.30
C ALA A 293 -6.76 13.10 22.44
N CYS A 294 -6.64 12.83 21.13
CA CYS A 294 -7.79 12.66 20.24
C CYS A 294 -8.75 11.56 20.73
N LYS A 295 -8.24 10.45 21.25
CA LYS A 295 -9.05 9.35 21.79
C LYS A 295 -9.75 9.74 23.09
N LYS A 296 -9.07 10.46 23.98
CA LYS A 296 -9.66 10.99 25.21
C LYS A 296 -10.76 12.01 24.88
N THR A 297 -10.51 12.94 23.97
CA THR A 297 -11.52 13.90 23.46
C THR A 297 -12.73 13.16 22.89
N LEU A 298 -12.53 12.13 22.06
CA LEU A 298 -13.61 11.32 21.49
C LEU A 298 -14.48 10.69 22.57
N LEU A 299 -13.87 10.08 23.57
CA LEU A 299 -14.61 9.46 24.67
C LEU A 299 -15.39 10.51 25.45
N TYR A 300 -14.75 11.64 25.78
CA TYR A 300 -15.34 12.71 26.57
C TYR A 300 -16.59 13.30 25.90
N THR A 301 -16.54 13.53 24.58
CA THR A 301 -17.66 14.13 23.85
C THR A 301 -18.81 13.14 23.57
N ASN A 302 -18.54 11.83 23.63
CA ASN A 302 -19.55 10.79 23.35
C ASN A 302 -20.24 10.29 24.63
N ARG A 303 -21.00 11.17 25.29
CA ARG A 303 -21.70 10.88 26.56
C ARG A 303 -22.60 9.64 26.49
N ILE A 304 -23.37 9.47 25.42
CA ILE A 304 -24.27 8.31 25.25
C ILE A 304 -23.50 6.99 25.31
N PHE A 305 -22.32 6.93 24.68
CA PHE A 305 -21.48 5.74 24.72
C PHE A 305 -20.95 5.47 26.14
N LEU A 306 -20.51 6.52 26.85
CA LEU A 306 -20.02 6.40 28.23
C LEU A 306 -21.12 5.98 29.21
N THR A 307 -22.32 6.56 29.11
CA THR A 307 -23.47 6.16 29.94
C THR A 307 -23.82 4.68 29.75
N GLY A 308 -23.76 4.19 28.50
CA GLY A 308 -23.98 2.77 28.20
C GLY A 308 -22.96 1.81 28.81
N ILE A 309 -21.85 2.32 29.37
CA ILE A 309 -20.86 1.55 30.12
C ILE A 309 -20.69 2.05 31.56
N ALA A 310 -21.69 2.76 32.10
CA ALA A 310 -21.73 3.31 33.45
C ALA A 310 -20.53 4.23 33.77
N MET A 311 -20.09 5.04 32.81
CA MET A 311 -19.03 6.04 32.97
C MET A 311 -19.52 7.46 32.71
N LYS A 312 -18.91 8.43 33.40
CA LYS A 312 -19.09 9.87 33.18
C LYS A 312 -17.91 10.43 32.36
N PRO A 313 -18.08 11.58 31.68
CA PRO A 313 -16.98 12.21 30.93
C PRO A 313 -15.73 12.49 31.77
N ILE A 314 -15.91 12.92 33.02
CA ILE A 314 -14.79 13.22 33.92
C ILE A 314 -13.89 12.00 34.19
N ASP A 315 -14.45 10.79 34.16
CA ASP A 315 -13.70 9.55 34.39
C ASP A 315 -12.63 9.31 33.31
N VAL A 316 -12.76 9.95 32.14
CA VAL A 316 -11.81 9.83 31.01
C VAL A 316 -10.42 10.34 31.38
N TYR A 317 -10.31 11.34 32.27
CA TYR A 317 -9.03 11.89 32.71
C TYR A 317 -8.16 10.85 33.44
N GLY A 318 -8.79 9.97 34.23
CA GLY A 318 -8.10 8.93 35.01
C GLY A 318 -7.87 7.62 34.27
N LEU A 319 -8.18 7.52 32.97
CA LEU A 319 -8.04 6.27 32.24
C LEU A 319 -6.60 5.97 31.83
N SER A 320 -6.18 4.73 32.03
CA SER A 320 -4.93 4.21 31.47
C SER A 320 -4.96 4.17 29.94
N ASN A 321 -3.79 4.31 29.31
CA ASN A 321 -3.65 4.32 27.85
C ASN A 321 -4.25 3.06 27.17
N THR A 322 -4.09 1.90 27.81
CA THR A 322 -4.67 0.63 27.32
C THR A 322 -6.20 0.67 27.33
N LYS A 323 -6.80 1.20 28.41
CA LYS A 323 -8.25 1.35 28.53
C LYS A 323 -8.79 2.39 27.55
N VAL A 324 -8.12 3.54 27.40
CA VAL A 324 -8.46 4.57 26.40
C VAL A 324 -8.48 3.96 24.99
N ASN A 325 -7.43 3.22 24.60
CA ASN A 325 -7.34 2.60 23.28
C ASN A 325 -8.49 1.61 23.01
N LYS A 326 -8.82 0.78 24.01
CA LYS A 326 -9.91 -0.21 23.90
C LYS A 326 -11.27 0.49 23.79
N LEU A 327 -11.53 1.47 24.65
CA LEU A 327 -12.79 2.20 24.68
C LEU A 327 -12.99 3.08 23.44
N SER A 328 -11.96 3.80 23.00
CA SER A 328 -12.06 4.67 21.81
C SER A 328 -12.39 3.86 20.56
N ARG A 329 -11.79 2.67 20.41
CA ARG A 329 -12.14 1.74 19.31
C ARG A 329 -13.59 1.29 19.40
N ARG A 330 -14.08 0.94 20.60
CA ARG A 330 -15.49 0.57 20.79
C ARG A 330 -16.42 1.75 20.50
N CYS A 331 -16.05 2.96 20.90
CA CYS A 331 -16.80 4.18 20.67
C CYS A 331 -16.93 4.49 19.17
N LEU A 332 -15.83 4.45 18.41
CA LEU A 332 -15.87 4.67 16.95
C LEU A 332 -16.77 3.66 16.24
N LEU A 333 -16.69 2.38 16.62
CA LEU A 333 -17.57 1.34 16.08
C LEU A 333 -19.04 1.56 16.48
N PHE A 334 -19.30 1.99 17.71
CA PHE A 334 -20.64 2.33 18.18
C PHE A 334 -21.23 3.51 17.40
N MET A 335 -20.46 4.59 17.21
CA MET A 335 -20.87 5.76 16.43
C MET A 335 -21.17 5.37 14.98
N TYR A 336 -20.30 4.55 14.36
CA TYR A 336 -20.52 4.07 13.00
C TYR A 336 -21.76 3.19 12.89
N ALA A 337 -21.92 2.22 13.80
CA ALA A 337 -23.09 1.33 13.83
C ALA A 337 -24.39 2.12 13.98
N LYS A 338 -24.41 3.10 14.91
CA LYS A 338 -25.56 3.98 15.13
C LYS A 338 -25.88 4.82 13.89
N ALA A 339 -24.88 5.43 13.26
CA ALA A 339 -25.09 6.25 12.06
C ALA A 339 -25.63 5.46 10.86
N HIS A 340 -25.39 4.15 10.81
CA HIS A 340 -25.83 3.26 9.74
C HIS A 340 -26.98 2.33 10.14
N ASN A 341 -27.63 2.55 11.29
CA ASN A 341 -28.71 1.71 11.83
C ASN A 341 -28.38 0.21 11.86
N LYS A 342 -27.13 -0.13 12.21
CA LYS A 342 -26.63 -1.50 12.32
C LYS A 342 -26.31 -1.88 13.75
N ASN A 343 -26.30 -3.18 14.04
CA ASN A 343 -25.70 -3.68 15.26
C ASN A 343 -24.15 -3.66 15.12
N GLN A 344 -23.44 -3.22 16.15
CA GLN A 344 -21.98 -3.23 16.16
C GLN A 344 -21.39 -4.62 15.87
N LYS A 345 -22.05 -5.70 16.30
CA LYS A 345 -21.60 -7.08 16.08
C LYS A 345 -21.68 -7.51 14.61
N THR A 346 -22.61 -6.92 13.83
CA THR A 346 -22.85 -7.29 12.43
C THR A 346 -22.03 -6.47 11.43
N LEU A 347 -21.16 -5.56 11.91
CA LEU A 347 -20.28 -4.79 11.04
C LEU A 347 -19.23 -5.67 10.34
N ALA A 348 -19.12 -5.52 9.03
CA ALA A 348 -18.09 -6.17 8.22
C ALA A 348 -16.69 -5.65 8.56
N GLY A 349 -15.64 -6.39 8.18
CA GLY A 349 -14.24 -6.03 8.45
C GLY A 349 -13.88 -4.64 7.90
N TRP A 350 -14.26 -4.36 6.65
CA TRP A 350 -14.00 -3.07 6.00
C TRP A 350 -14.79 -1.92 6.65
N GLU A 351 -16.01 -2.15 7.14
CA GLU A 351 -16.80 -1.15 7.87
C GLU A 351 -16.12 -0.78 9.19
N LYS A 352 -15.65 -1.81 9.93
CA LYS A 352 -14.85 -1.60 11.14
C LYS A 352 -13.60 -0.78 10.84
N ALA A 353 -12.93 -1.03 9.72
CA ALA A 353 -11.77 -0.26 9.29
C ALA A 353 -12.10 1.19 8.92
N ILE A 354 -13.21 1.44 8.22
CA ILE A 354 -13.69 2.80 7.93
C ILE A 354 -13.99 3.55 9.23
N ALA A 355 -14.70 2.92 10.18
CA ALA A 355 -14.99 3.55 11.47
C ALA A 355 -13.70 4.00 12.18
N MET A 356 -12.61 3.22 12.09
CA MET A 356 -11.34 3.57 12.70
C MET A 356 -10.66 4.80 12.07
N THR A 357 -10.99 5.16 10.83
CA THR A 357 -10.39 6.35 10.17
C THR A 357 -11.03 7.65 10.61
N LYS A 358 -12.20 7.60 11.27
CA LYS A 358 -13.00 8.77 11.64
C LYS A 358 -12.52 9.49 12.90
N ILE A 359 -11.48 9.00 13.56
CA ILE A 359 -10.85 9.73 14.67
C ILE A 359 -10.04 10.93 14.17
N TRP A 360 -10.05 12.00 14.96
CA TRP A 360 -9.21 13.18 14.70
C TRP A 360 -7.72 12.83 14.62
N SER A 361 -6.98 13.66 13.89
CA SER A 361 -5.51 13.64 13.84
C SER A 361 -4.97 15.01 13.44
N PHE A 362 -3.68 15.13 13.18
CA PHE A 362 -3.08 16.33 12.61
C PHE A 362 -3.79 16.84 11.35
N GLN A 363 -4.34 15.94 10.52
CA GLN A 363 -5.12 16.36 9.35
C GLN A 363 -6.42 17.07 9.73
N SER A 364 -7.00 16.76 10.90
CA SER A 364 -8.19 17.44 11.42
C SER A 364 -7.87 18.89 11.78
N LEU A 365 -6.72 19.20 12.40
CA LEU A 365 -6.31 20.58 12.67
C LEU A 365 -6.24 21.41 11.39
N ARG A 366 -5.63 20.82 10.35
CA ARG A 366 -5.55 21.46 9.04
C ARG A 366 -6.93 21.65 8.39
N ASN A 367 -7.81 20.66 8.49
CA ASN A 367 -9.17 20.78 7.96
C ASN A 367 -9.93 21.90 8.68
N THR A 368 -9.81 22.00 10.01
CA THR A 368 -10.38 23.10 10.79
C THR A 368 -9.88 24.46 10.30
N TYR A 369 -8.57 24.60 10.06
CA TYR A 369 -8.00 25.84 9.51
C TYR A 369 -8.58 26.18 8.12
N LEU A 370 -8.63 25.19 7.22
CA LEU A 370 -9.10 25.40 5.85
C LEU A 370 -10.58 25.79 5.82
N GLU A 371 -11.42 25.18 6.64
CA GLU A 371 -12.84 25.52 6.74
C GLU A 371 -13.06 26.93 7.28
N LYS A 372 -12.27 27.37 8.27
CA LYS A 372 -12.31 28.76 8.76
C LYS A 372 -11.93 29.77 7.67
N GLN A 373 -10.93 29.44 6.85
CA GLN A 373 -10.53 30.30 5.72
C GLN A 373 -11.62 30.39 4.65
N GLU A 374 -12.27 29.26 4.32
CA GLU A 374 -13.38 29.24 3.37
C GLU A 374 -14.56 30.08 3.88
N SER A 375 -14.93 29.96 5.16
CA SER A 375 -16.01 30.77 5.74
C SER A 375 -15.69 32.28 5.76
N ASP A 376 -14.46 32.64 6.12
CA ASP A 376 -14.02 34.05 6.14
C ASP A 376 -14.03 34.64 4.72
N GLN A 377 -13.66 33.85 3.71
CA GLN A 377 -13.68 34.28 2.32
C GLN A 377 -15.11 34.44 1.79
N THR A 378 -16.02 33.52 2.13
CA THR A 378 -17.44 33.66 1.78
C THR A 378 -18.08 34.87 2.45
N THR A 379 -17.76 35.12 3.72
CA THR A 379 -18.29 36.28 4.48
C THR A 379 -17.81 37.60 3.86
N LYS A 380 -16.51 37.71 3.54
CA LYS A 380 -15.97 38.89 2.84
C LYS A 380 -16.59 39.14 1.48
N ILE A 381 -16.90 38.09 0.71
CA ILE A 381 -17.57 38.22 -0.58
C ILE A 381 -19.00 38.74 -0.38
N LEU A 382 -19.72 38.24 0.62
CA LEU A 382 -21.09 38.70 0.93
C LEU A 382 -21.11 40.16 1.41
N GLU A 383 -20.16 40.57 2.24
CA GLU A 383 -20.02 41.97 2.70
C GLU A 383 -19.65 42.94 1.55
N THR A 384 -18.98 42.47 0.50
CA THR A 384 -18.71 43.29 -0.70
C THR A 384 -19.88 43.36 -1.69
N LEU A 385 -20.90 42.52 -1.51
CA LEU A 385 -22.09 42.46 -2.38
C LEU A 385 -23.34 43.10 -1.73
N SER A 386 -23.29 43.42 -0.43
CA SER A 386 -24.26 44.25 0.29
C SER A 386 -23.85 45.72 0.28
#